data_AF-A0A401Q4M5-F1
#
_entry.id   AF-A0A401Q4M5-F1
#
_cell.length_a   1.000
_cell.length_b   1.000
_cell.length_c   1.000
_cell.angle_alpha   90.00
_cell.angle_beta   90.00
_cell.angle_gamma   90.00
#
_symmetry.space_group_name_H-M   'P 1'
#
loop_
_entity.id
_entity.type
_entity.pdbx_description
1 polymer ?
#
loop_
_entity_poly.entity_id
_entity_poly.type
_entity_poly.pdbx_seq_one_letter_code
_entity_poly.pdbx_strand_id
1 'polypeptide(L)'
;MVVKSLCTVSYQIHLHFLQIVEIDKLQGTSMNISTTDGALKTKYIYAESSHLSSSNGNIELGNIHGNVTIRTDAGAVTVDSSDGSLTVSTQQGDLDVYISQLGIVNLLTQEGSITLKVPKALRAELQLSGAIVEVSPEIQLKDIGNSTQQDHQIIHAFLNGTEEGSHLIKAHAVRGMLNIKSQSWIESLKLKSLR
;
A
#
# COMPACT_ATOMS: atom_id res chain seq x y z
N MET A 1 -7.31 3.65 -24.20
CA MET A 1 -8.36 2.62 -24.29
C MET A 1 -8.84 2.36 -22.86
N VAL A 2 -10.07 2.72 -22.51
CA VAL A 2 -10.63 2.43 -21.18
C VAL A 2 -11.16 1.00 -21.22
N VAL A 3 -10.49 0.08 -20.54
CA VAL A 3 -10.97 -1.31 -20.43
C VAL A 3 -11.99 -1.33 -19.29
N LYS A 4 -13.27 -1.16 -19.61
CA LYS A 4 -14.38 -1.44 -18.68
C LYS A 4 -14.73 -2.92 -18.79
N SER A 5 -14.24 -3.75 -17.87
CA SER A 5 -14.61 -5.18 -17.83
C SER A 5 -15.33 -5.49 -16.52
N LEU A 6 -16.63 -5.79 -16.61
CA LEU A 6 -17.40 -6.49 -15.59
C LEU A 6 -17.56 -7.93 -16.08
N CYS A 7 -16.77 -8.89 -15.61
CA CYS A 7 -17.16 -10.32 -15.59
C CYS A 7 -16.16 -11.20 -14.82
N THR A 8 -16.66 -12.29 -14.25
CA THR A 8 -15.97 -13.25 -13.38
C THR A 8 -15.22 -14.31 -14.19
N VAL A 9 -13.92 -14.17 -14.44
CA VAL A 9 -12.97 -15.24 -14.86
C VAL A 9 -11.55 -14.75 -14.51
N SER A 10 -10.58 -15.61 -14.20
CA SER A 10 -9.17 -15.21 -14.06
C SER A 10 -8.70 -14.41 -15.28
N TYR A 11 -8.54 -13.09 -15.15
CA TYR A 11 -8.09 -12.23 -16.24
C TYR A 11 -6.58 -12.01 -16.15
N GLN A 12 -5.88 -12.27 -17.25
CA GLN A 12 -4.49 -11.86 -17.45
C GLN A 12 -4.48 -10.73 -18.48
N ILE A 13 -4.20 -9.51 -18.02
CA ILE A 13 -4.06 -8.34 -18.88
C ILE A 13 -2.58 -8.04 -19.01
N HIS A 14 -2.02 -8.30 -20.20
CA HIS A 14 -0.66 -7.96 -20.57
C HIS A 14 -0.71 -6.88 -21.66
N LEU A 15 -0.28 -5.66 -21.33
CA LEU A 15 -0.39 -4.51 -22.22
C LEU A 15 1.01 -4.00 -22.58
N HIS A 16 1.37 -4.20 -23.85
CA HIS A 16 2.59 -3.66 -24.44
C HIS A 16 2.23 -2.31 -25.10
N PHE A 17 2.98 -1.23 -24.79
CA PHE A 17 2.87 0.11 -25.39
C PHE A 17 1.66 1.00 -25.02
N LEU A 18 1.14 0.98 -23.79
CA LEU A 18 0.23 2.02 -23.31
C LEU A 18 0.93 2.98 -22.35
N GLN A 19 0.76 4.29 -22.53
CA GLN A 19 1.24 5.30 -21.58
C GLN A 19 0.51 5.20 -20.22
N ILE A 20 -0.76 4.76 -20.24
CA ILE A 20 -1.58 4.58 -19.05
C ILE A 20 -2.62 3.48 -19.27
N VAL A 21 -2.79 2.61 -18.28
CA VAL A 21 -3.86 1.63 -18.16
C VAL A 21 -4.79 2.12 -17.06
N GLU A 22 -5.97 2.61 -17.43
CA GLU A 22 -7.00 3.02 -16.47
C GLU A 22 -8.15 2.02 -16.48
N ILE A 23 -8.47 1.49 -15.29
CA ILE A 23 -9.53 0.53 -15.08
C ILE A 23 -10.43 1.06 -13.96
N ASP A 24 -11.69 1.35 -14.26
CA ASP A 24 -12.60 1.86 -13.25
C ASP A 24 -12.84 0.83 -12.13
N LYS A 25 -13.04 -0.44 -12.48
CA LYS A 25 -13.43 -1.47 -11.51
C LYS A 25 -12.87 -2.82 -11.93
N LEU A 26 -12.26 -3.53 -10.98
CA LEU A 26 -11.83 -4.92 -11.09
C LEU A 26 -12.65 -5.76 -10.12
N GLN A 27 -13.28 -6.83 -10.62
CA GLN A 27 -14.10 -7.72 -9.78
C GLN A 27 -13.97 -9.18 -10.20
N GLY A 28 -13.79 -10.08 -9.23
CA GLY A 28 -13.72 -11.53 -9.46
C GLY A 28 -12.78 -12.23 -8.48
N THR A 29 -12.47 -13.51 -8.71
CA THR A 29 -11.64 -14.29 -7.76
C THR A 29 -10.15 -13.95 -7.86
N SER A 30 -9.62 -13.84 -9.08
CA SER A 30 -8.20 -13.57 -9.32
C SER A 30 -7.98 -12.62 -10.48
N MET A 31 -7.18 -11.58 -10.26
CA MET A 31 -6.84 -10.55 -11.26
C MET A 31 -5.32 -10.46 -11.43
N ASN A 32 -4.82 -10.46 -12.67
CA ASN A 32 -3.40 -10.24 -12.96
C ASN A 32 -3.25 -9.14 -14.02
N ILE A 33 -2.59 -8.05 -13.67
CA ILE A 33 -2.40 -6.88 -14.52
C ILE A 33 -0.92 -6.56 -14.58
N SER A 34 -0.38 -6.43 -15.80
CA SER A 34 1.01 -6.09 -16.00
C SER A 34 1.18 -5.06 -17.12
N THR A 35 2.11 -4.15 -16.93
CA THR A 35 2.62 -3.22 -17.94
C THR A 35 4.12 -3.06 -17.78
N THR A 36 4.78 -2.45 -18.77
CA THR A 36 6.22 -2.16 -18.71
C THR A 36 6.43 -0.70 -18.32
N ASP A 37 6.04 0.24 -19.17
CA ASP A 37 6.29 1.68 -18.95
C ASP A 37 5.03 2.48 -18.60
N GLY A 38 3.85 1.87 -18.68
CA GLY A 38 2.58 2.55 -18.47
C GLY A 38 2.25 2.75 -17.00
N ALA A 39 1.60 3.86 -16.65
CA ALA A 39 0.97 3.98 -15.34
C ALA A 39 -0.22 3.02 -15.23
N LEU A 40 -0.39 2.34 -14.09
CA LEU A 40 -1.58 1.52 -13.79
C LEU A 40 -2.48 2.29 -12.83
N LYS A 41 -3.73 2.54 -13.22
CA LYS A 41 -4.71 3.22 -12.38
C LYS A 41 -5.96 2.38 -12.22
N THR A 42 -6.36 2.12 -10.98
CA THR A 42 -7.63 1.45 -10.69
C THR A 42 -8.43 2.22 -9.65
N LYS A 43 -9.74 2.44 -9.86
CA LYS A 43 -10.56 3.11 -8.84
C LYS A 43 -11.07 2.14 -7.77
N TYR A 44 -11.40 0.92 -8.17
CA TYR A 44 -11.95 -0.10 -7.29
C TYR A 44 -11.42 -1.49 -7.62
N ILE A 45 -10.99 -2.22 -6.59
CA ILE A 45 -10.67 -3.65 -6.66
C ILE A 45 -11.56 -4.39 -5.68
N TYR A 46 -12.39 -5.32 -6.17
CA TYR A 46 -13.22 -6.21 -5.37
C TYR A 46 -12.91 -7.65 -5.78
N ALA A 47 -11.79 -8.17 -5.29
CA ALA A 47 -11.32 -9.50 -5.69
C ALA A 47 -10.63 -10.23 -4.54
N GLU A 48 -10.78 -11.55 -4.48
CA GLU A 48 -10.11 -12.35 -3.44
C GLU A 48 -8.59 -12.23 -3.52
N SER A 49 -8.04 -12.22 -4.75
CA SER A 49 -6.62 -12.02 -5.04
C SER A 49 -6.41 -11.11 -6.25
N SER A 50 -5.43 -10.21 -6.18
CA SER A 50 -4.98 -9.40 -7.31
C SER A 50 -3.46 -9.23 -7.32
N HIS A 51 -2.85 -9.35 -8.50
CA HIS A 51 -1.45 -9.05 -8.74
C HIS A 51 -1.35 -7.94 -9.78
N LEU A 52 -0.67 -6.85 -9.42
CA LEU A 52 -0.45 -5.71 -10.28
C LEU A 52 1.07 -5.48 -10.40
N SER A 53 1.57 -5.32 -11.62
CA SER A 53 2.98 -5.02 -11.82
C SER A 53 3.26 -4.02 -12.93
N SER A 54 4.28 -3.18 -12.72
CA SER A 54 4.85 -2.29 -13.73
C SER A 54 6.38 -2.43 -13.74
N SER A 55 7.08 -2.06 -14.81
CA SER A 55 8.54 -1.89 -14.74
C SER A 55 8.89 -0.46 -14.33
N ASN A 56 8.31 0.55 -14.98
CA ASN A 56 8.71 1.96 -14.80
C ASN A 56 7.53 2.92 -14.48
N GLY A 57 6.30 2.42 -14.52
CA GLY A 57 5.11 3.25 -14.37
C GLY A 57 4.56 3.29 -12.94
N ASN A 58 4.02 4.44 -12.54
CA ASN A 58 3.35 4.59 -11.26
C ASN A 58 2.11 3.69 -11.16
N ILE A 59 1.80 3.23 -9.95
CA ILE A 59 0.61 2.42 -9.67
C ILE A 59 -0.28 3.18 -8.68
N GLU A 60 -1.48 3.54 -9.10
CA GLU A 60 -2.46 4.28 -8.31
C GLU A 60 -3.72 3.43 -8.12
N LEU A 61 -4.00 3.03 -6.88
CA LEU A 61 -5.17 2.24 -6.52
C LEU A 61 -6.07 3.04 -5.58
N GLY A 62 -7.35 3.11 -5.91
CA GLY A 62 -8.37 3.75 -5.10
C GLY A 62 -8.75 2.90 -3.88
N ASN A 63 -9.92 2.25 -3.95
CA ASN A 63 -10.40 1.37 -2.89
C ASN A 63 -10.16 -0.10 -3.24
N ILE A 64 -9.53 -0.82 -2.31
CA ILE A 64 -9.16 -2.22 -2.47
C ILE A 64 -9.89 -3.03 -1.41
N HIS A 65 -10.54 -4.12 -1.84
CA HIS A 65 -11.09 -5.16 -0.99
C HIS A 65 -10.54 -6.53 -1.42
N GLY A 66 -9.89 -7.22 -0.49
CA GLY A 66 -9.25 -8.53 -0.66
C GLY A 66 -7.72 -8.49 -0.63
N ASN A 67 -7.05 -9.51 -1.17
CA ASN A 67 -5.59 -9.65 -1.08
C ASN A 67 -4.90 -9.09 -2.33
N VAL A 68 -4.03 -8.09 -2.16
CA VAL A 68 -3.34 -7.45 -3.29
C VAL A 68 -1.83 -7.51 -3.14
N THR A 69 -1.17 -7.90 -4.24
CA THR A 69 0.28 -7.82 -4.39
C THR A 69 0.64 -6.85 -5.51
N ILE A 70 1.51 -5.88 -5.21
CA ILE A 70 1.98 -4.86 -6.14
C ILE A 70 3.50 -4.97 -6.25
N ARG A 71 4.02 -4.99 -7.48
CA ARG A 71 5.47 -4.96 -7.74
C ARG A 71 5.81 -3.93 -8.81
N THR A 72 6.81 -3.10 -8.57
CA THR A 72 7.39 -2.24 -9.61
C THR A 72 8.91 -2.15 -9.50
N ASP A 73 9.61 -1.95 -10.61
CA ASP A 73 11.06 -1.72 -10.54
C ASP A 73 11.32 -0.25 -10.23
N ALA A 74 10.74 0.65 -11.03
CA ALA A 74 10.73 2.09 -10.81
C ALA A 74 9.29 2.63 -10.87
N GLY A 75 8.96 3.55 -9.98
CA GLY A 75 7.65 4.19 -9.92
C GLY A 75 7.09 4.27 -8.51
N ALA A 76 6.33 5.33 -8.25
CA ALA A 76 5.62 5.50 -7.00
C ALA A 76 4.37 4.63 -6.95
N VAL A 77 4.00 4.18 -5.76
CA VAL A 77 2.76 3.44 -5.52
C VAL A 77 1.89 4.22 -4.54
N THR A 78 0.64 4.46 -4.93
CA THR A 78 -0.38 5.09 -4.07
C THR A 78 -1.56 4.14 -3.89
N VAL A 79 -1.97 3.95 -2.64
CA VAL A 79 -3.17 3.18 -2.26
C VAL A 79 -4.05 4.06 -1.36
N ASP A 80 -5.18 4.53 -1.90
CA ASP A 80 -6.07 5.45 -1.18
C ASP A 80 -6.86 4.77 -0.06
N SER A 81 -7.17 3.46 -0.18
CA SER A 81 -7.75 2.65 0.88
C SER A 81 -7.60 1.15 0.65
N SER A 82 -7.02 0.44 1.61
CA SER A 82 -6.93 -1.02 1.62
C SER A 82 -7.75 -1.65 2.74
N ASP A 83 -8.59 -2.62 2.36
CA ASP A 83 -9.35 -3.51 3.23
C ASP A 83 -8.98 -4.96 2.89
N GLY A 84 -8.14 -5.58 3.71
CA GLY A 84 -7.57 -6.91 3.47
C GLY A 84 -6.04 -6.93 3.57
N SER A 85 -5.41 -7.89 2.90
CA SER A 85 -3.94 -8.02 2.90
C SER A 85 -3.32 -7.25 1.75
N LEU A 86 -2.19 -6.59 2.00
CA LEU A 86 -1.50 -5.76 1.02
C LEU A 86 0.00 -6.03 1.07
N THR A 87 0.57 -6.47 -0.04
CA THR A 87 2.03 -6.57 -0.23
C THR A 87 2.46 -5.62 -1.34
N VAL A 88 3.36 -4.70 -1.06
CA VAL A 88 3.90 -3.74 -2.03
C VAL A 88 5.42 -3.78 -2.00
N SER A 89 6.04 -3.91 -3.17
CA SER A 89 7.49 -3.84 -3.32
C SER A 89 7.87 -2.96 -4.50
N THR A 90 8.80 -2.03 -4.28
CA THR A 90 9.45 -1.23 -5.33
C THR A 90 10.96 -1.22 -5.17
N GLN A 91 11.73 -1.18 -6.27
CA GLN A 91 13.18 -0.89 -6.18
C GLN A 91 13.39 0.62 -6.03
N GLN A 92 12.73 1.43 -6.84
CA GLN A 92 12.84 2.88 -6.79
C GLN A 92 11.46 3.54 -6.81
N GLY A 93 11.14 4.29 -5.76
CA GLY A 93 9.91 5.06 -5.67
C GLY A 93 9.32 5.09 -4.27
N ASP A 94 8.51 6.11 -4.04
CA ASP A 94 7.81 6.30 -2.77
C ASP A 94 6.55 5.44 -2.70
N LEU A 95 6.21 5.02 -1.48
CA LEU A 95 4.96 4.34 -1.17
C LEU A 95 4.09 5.26 -0.32
N ASP A 96 2.89 5.57 -0.78
CA ASP A 96 1.85 6.25 0.00
C ASP A 96 0.64 5.33 0.15
N VAL A 97 0.42 4.82 1.36
CA VAL A 97 -0.56 3.75 1.60
C VAL A 97 -1.46 4.08 2.78
N TYR A 98 -2.78 4.03 2.55
CA TYR A 98 -3.79 4.05 3.60
C TYR A 98 -4.35 2.63 3.86
N ILE A 99 -4.24 2.16 5.10
CA ILE A 99 -4.81 0.89 5.54
C ILE A 99 -6.08 1.17 6.34
N SER A 100 -7.23 0.74 5.82
CA SER A 100 -8.54 0.97 6.45
C SER A 100 -8.97 -0.19 7.35
N GLN A 101 -8.76 -1.43 6.91
CA GLN A 101 -8.98 -2.66 7.67
C GLN A 101 -7.80 -3.61 7.44
N LEU A 102 -7.43 -4.35 8.48
CA LEU A 102 -6.20 -5.12 8.47
C LEU A 102 -6.38 -6.56 8.01
N GLY A 103 -5.54 -6.95 7.05
CA GLY A 103 -5.03 -8.31 6.86
C GLY A 103 -3.54 -8.37 7.25
N ILE A 104 -2.73 -9.02 6.42
CA ILE A 104 -1.25 -8.96 6.51
C ILE A 104 -0.77 -7.83 5.61
N VAL A 105 0.04 -6.91 6.14
CA VAL A 105 0.59 -5.78 5.38
C VAL A 105 2.11 -5.84 5.33
N ASN A 106 2.67 -5.85 4.12
CA ASN A 106 4.10 -5.83 3.86
C ASN A 106 4.45 -4.74 2.84
N LEU A 107 5.18 -3.71 3.25
CA LEU A 107 5.59 -2.61 2.39
C LEU A 107 7.12 -2.56 2.30
N LEU A 108 7.66 -2.50 1.09
CA LEU A 108 9.10 -2.47 0.84
C LEU A 108 9.44 -1.48 -0.27
N THR A 109 10.39 -0.59 -0.01
CA THR A 109 11.07 0.21 -1.03
C THR A 109 12.58 0.16 -0.80
N GLN A 110 13.37 -0.05 -1.85
CA GLN A 110 14.84 0.01 -1.72
C GLN A 110 15.32 1.47 -1.73
N GLU A 111 14.87 2.26 -2.70
CA GLU A 111 15.20 3.67 -2.88
C GLU A 111 13.92 4.50 -2.94
N GLY A 112 13.48 4.96 -1.78
CA GLY A 112 12.27 5.77 -1.62
C GLY A 112 11.82 5.80 -0.17
N SER A 113 10.80 6.61 0.10
CA SER A 113 10.20 6.74 1.43
C SER A 113 8.84 6.06 1.48
N ILE A 114 8.42 5.68 2.69
CA ILE A 114 7.10 5.10 2.95
C ILE A 114 6.32 6.08 3.82
N THR A 115 5.14 6.48 3.35
CA THR A 115 4.12 7.14 4.17
C THR A 115 2.99 6.16 4.42
N LEU A 116 2.91 5.66 5.65
CA LEU A 116 1.86 4.76 6.12
C LEU A 116 0.79 5.55 6.87
N LYS A 117 -0.46 5.44 6.41
CA LYS A 117 -1.61 6.13 6.99
C LYS A 117 -2.57 5.09 7.55
N VAL A 118 -3.01 5.30 8.79
CA VAL A 118 -3.91 4.36 9.49
C VAL A 118 -5.03 5.12 10.22
N PRO A 119 -6.23 4.53 10.40
CA PRO A 119 -7.25 5.14 11.23
C PRO A 119 -6.83 5.14 12.70
N LYS A 120 -7.23 6.18 13.44
CA LYS A 120 -6.84 6.38 14.85
C LYS A 120 -7.17 5.21 15.77
N ALA A 121 -8.20 4.42 15.45
CA ALA A 121 -8.63 3.28 16.25
C ALA A 121 -7.99 1.94 15.84
N LEU A 122 -7.14 1.92 14.80
CA LEU A 122 -6.56 0.68 14.27
C LEU A 122 -5.69 -0.01 15.32
N ARG A 123 -5.80 -1.33 15.45
CA ARG A 123 -4.93 -2.13 16.33
C ARG A 123 -4.07 -3.09 15.52
N ALA A 124 -2.76 -3.03 15.69
CA ALA A 124 -1.80 -3.86 14.94
C ALA A 124 -0.48 -4.00 15.67
N GLU A 125 0.25 -5.07 15.38
CA GLU A 125 1.70 -5.11 15.59
C GLU A 125 2.39 -4.34 14.46
N LEU A 126 3.39 -3.53 14.81
CA LEU A 126 4.20 -2.76 13.87
C LEU A 126 5.64 -3.28 13.88
N GLN A 127 6.16 -3.55 12.69
CA GLN A 127 7.58 -3.77 12.43
C GLN A 127 8.04 -2.77 11.37
N LEU A 128 8.52 -1.63 11.83
CA LEU A 128 8.91 -0.50 10.99
C LEU A 128 10.43 -0.42 10.92
N SER A 129 10.96 -0.18 9.73
CA SER A 129 12.39 0.07 9.58
C SER A 129 12.69 1.00 8.42
N GLY A 130 13.66 1.88 8.61
CA GLY A 130 14.22 2.72 7.56
C GLY A 130 15.42 3.51 8.06
N ALA A 131 15.98 4.35 7.20
CA ALA A 131 17.07 5.25 7.60
C ALA A 131 16.61 6.17 8.75
N ILE A 132 15.36 6.64 8.68
CA ILE A 132 14.68 7.39 9.74
C ILE A 132 13.25 6.85 9.84
N VAL A 133 12.78 6.61 11.06
CA VAL A 133 11.39 6.22 11.33
C VAL A 133 10.73 7.31 12.18
N GLU A 134 9.74 7.99 11.61
CA GLU A 134 8.96 9.03 12.28
C GLU A 134 7.54 8.53 12.56
N VAL A 135 7.10 8.70 13.80
CA VAL A 135 5.75 8.35 14.25
C VAL A 135 5.05 9.64 14.63
N SER A 136 3.94 9.93 13.97
CA SER A 136 3.19 11.16 14.24
C SER A 136 2.59 11.15 15.66
N PRO A 137 2.58 12.27 16.40
CA PRO A 137 2.23 12.32 17.83
C PRO A 137 0.83 11.81 18.17
N GLU A 138 -0.10 11.84 17.21
CA GLU A 138 -1.46 11.37 17.39
C GLU A 138 -1.62 9.84 17.37
N ILE A 139 -0.55 9.11 17.01
CA ILE A 139 -0.46 7.65 17.06
C ILE A 139 -0.02 7.21 18.46
N GLN A 140 -0.82 6.36 19.10
CA GLN A 140 -0.49 5.77 20.40
C GLN A 140 0.20 4.42 20.21
N LEU A 141 1.48 4.38 20.55
CA LEU A 141 2.28 3.16 20.58
C LEU A 141 2.42 2.61 22.00
N LYS A 142 2.45 1.29 22.12
CA LYS A 142 2.73 0.55 23.35
C LYS A 142 3.84 -0.48 23.11
N ASP A 143 4.53 -0.86 24.18
CA ASP A 143 5.65 -1.83 24.16
C ASP A 143 6.69 -1.53 23.06
N ILE A 144 7.23 -0.32 23.12
CA ILE A 144 8.11 0.20 22.06
C ILE A 144 9.51 -0.41 22.22
N GLY A 145 9.85 -1.35 21.34
CA GLY A 145 11.20 -1.85 21.12
C GLY A 145 11.89 -1.07 20.01
N ASN A 146 12.83 -0.20 20.36
CA ASN A 146 13.63 0.55 19.39
C ASN A 146 15.06 0.00 19.35
N SER A 147 15.57 -0.23 18.15
CA SER A 147 16.98 -0.59 17.95
C SER A 147 17.52 0.08 16.69
N THR A 148 18.84 0.24 16.63
CA THR A 148 19.52 0.71 15.43
C THR A 148 20.47 -0.38 14.96
N GLN A 149 20.33 -0.81 13.71
CA GLN A 149 21.19 -1.83 13.09
C GLN A 149 21.66 -1.33 11.73
N GLN A 150 22.97 -1.32 11.49
CA GLN A 150 23.55 -0.95 10.18
C GLN A 150 22.95 0.36 9.61
N ASP A 151 22.92 1.41 10.44
CA ASP A 151 22.37 2.74 10.13
C ASP A 151 20.86 2.79 9.82
N HIS A 152 20.12 1.72 10.14
CA HIS A 152 18.66 1.71 10.08
C HIS A 152 18.07 1.76 11.48
N GLN A 153 17.06 2.61 11.65
CA GLN A 153 16.17 2.56 12.79
C GLN A 153 15.19 1.41 12.59
N ILE A 154 14.97 0.62 13.63
CA ILE A 154 14.00 -0.47 13.68
C ILE A 154 13.11 -0.19 14.89
N ILE A 155 11.82 -0.07 14.64
CA ILE A 155 10.78 0.09 15.65
C ILE A 155 9.86 -1.13 15.61
N HIS A 156 9.78 -1.80 16.75
CA HIS A 156 8.76 -2.79 17.06
C HIS A 156 7.83 -2.19 18.10
N ALA A 157 6.51 -2.22 17.87
CA ALA A 157 5.54 -1.66 18.80
C ALA A 157 4.12 -2.18 18.51
N PHE A 158 3.22 -2.01 19.47
CA PHE A 158 1.78 -2.24 19.26
C PHE A 158 1.02 -0.92 19.12
N LEU A 159 0.23 -0.82 18.07
CA LEU A 159 -0.69 0.28 17.81
C LEU A 159 -1.99 0.06 18.60
N ASN A 160 -2.37 1.01 19.46
CA ASN A 160 -3.66 1.03 20.19
C ASN A 160 -4.06 -0.27 20.96
N GLY A 161 -3.12 -1.12 21.35
CA GLY A 161 -3.37 -2.43 21.99
C GLY A 161 -2.12 -3.07 22.59
N THR A 162 -2.25 -4.21 23.28
CA THR A 162 -1.13 -4.88 23.99
C THR A 162 -1.09 -6.40 23.84
N GLU A 163 -1.94 -7.01 22.99
CA GLU A 163 -2.01 -8.47 22.89
C GLU A 163 -2.13 -8.90 21.43
N GLU A 164 -1.51 -10.06 21.14
CA GLU A 164 -1.32 -10.78 19.87
C GLU A 164 -2.54 -10.73 18.94
N GLY A 165 -2.73 -9.61 18.26
CA GLY A 165 -3.69 -9.48 17.18
C GLY A 165 -3.07 -10.05 15.91
N SER A 166 -3.82 -10.86 15.16
CA SER A 166 -3.46 -11.51 13.88
C SER A 166 -2.96 -10.60 12.75
N HIS A 167 -2.74 -9.32 13.03
CA HIS A 167 -2.53 -8.27 12.06
C HIS A 167 -1.18 -7.59 12.30
N LEU A 168 -0.23 -7.94 11.43
CA LEU A 168 1.11 -7.37 11.38
C LEU A 168 1.19 -6.38 10.23
N ILE A 169 1.71 -5.19 10.53
CA ILE A 169 2.19 -4.24 9.52
C ILE A 169 3.72 -4.24 9.55
N LYS A 170 4.32 -4.78 8.50
CA LYS A 170 5.75 -4.67 8.26
C LYS A 170 6.00 -3.64 7.16
N ALA A 171 6.83 -2.65 7.46
CA ALA A 171 7.20 -1.63 6.49
C ALA A 171 8.70 -1.35 6.55
N HIS A 172 9.36 -1.39 5.40
CA HIS A 172 10.81 -1.27 5.29
C HIS A 172 11.21 -0.32 4.16
N ALA A 173 11.78 0.83 4.51
CA ALA A 173 12.31 1.83 3.58
C ALA A 173 13.84 1.81 3.66
N VAL A 174 14.51 0.99 2.85
CA VAL A 174 15.94 0.67 3.01
C VAL A 174 16.80 1.95 2.99
N ARG A 175 16.68 2.78 1.95
CA ARG A 175 17.46 4.01 1.84
C ARG A 175 16.64 5.27 2.02
N GLY A 176 15.52 5.18 2.74
CA GLY A 176 14.61 6.31 2.89
C GLY A 176 13.94 6.38 4.25
N MET A 177 13.01 7.33 4.35
CA MET A 177 12.28 7.59 5.58
C MET A 177 10.99 6.78 5.62
N LEU A 178 10.59 6.39 6.82
CA LEU A 178 9.30 5.78 7.08
C LEU A 178 8.53 6.72 8.02
N ASN A 179 7.47 7.32 7.51
CA ASN A 179 6.54 8.11 8.32
C ASN A 179 5.24 7.33 8.52
N ILE A 180 4.81 7.17 9.76
CA ILE A 180 3.47 6.68 10.09
C ILE A 180 2.64 7.80 10.71
N LYS A 181 1.41 7.98 10.21
CA LYS A 181 0.48 9.00 10.69
C LYS A 181 -0.95 8.49 10.79
N SER A 182 -1.74 9.16 11.62
CA SER A 182 -3.18 8.88 11.62
C SER A 182 -3.86 9.65 10.50
N GLN A 183 -4.85 9.05 9.85
CA GLN A 183 -5.68 9.72 8.86
C GLN A 183 -7.10 9.15 8.91
N SER A 184 -8.10 10.02 8.79
CA SER A 184 -9.48 9.55 8.63
C SER A 184 -9.73 9.07 7.20
N TRP A 185 -10.67 8.14 7.03
CA TRP A 185 -11.06 7.66 5.71
C TRP A 185 -11.62 8.78 4.82
N ILE A 186 -12.37 9.75 5.38
CA ILE A 186 -12.93 10.86 4.59
C ILE A 186 -11.82 11.73 3.96
N GLU A 187 -10.69 11.89 4.66
CA GLU A 187 -9.51 12.59 4.14
C GLU A 187 -8.78 11.76 3.07
N SER A 188 -8.84 10.43 3.13
CA SER A 188 -8.22 9.55 2.14
C SER A 188 -8.94 9.58 0.80
N LEU A 189 -10.26 9.84 0.80
CA LEU A 189 -11.09 9.89 -0.41
C LEU A 189 -10.79 11.07 -1.34
N LYS A 190 -9.88 12.00 -0.98
CA LYS A 190 -9.50 13.18 -1.79
C LYS A 190 -10.73 13.87 -2.40
N LEU A 191 -11.84 13.93 -1.65
CA LEU A 191 -13.08 14.51 -2.14
C LEU A 191 -12.80 15.98 -2.50
N LYS A 192 -12.86 16.30 -3.80
CA LYS A 192 -12.85 17.70 -4.24
C LYS A 192 -13.98 18.39 -3.50
N SER A 193 -13.68 19.44 -2.73
CA SER A 193 -14.72 20.29 -2.20
C SER A 193 -15.51 20.82 -3.41
N LEU A 194 -16.77 20.39 -3.51
CA LEU A 194 -17.73 20.99 -4.42
C LEU A 194 -17.95 22.41 -3.88
N ARG A 195 -17.24 23.38 -4.45
CA ARG A 195 -17.59 24.79 -4.39
C ARG A 195 -18.43 25.13 -5.62
#